data_AF-A0A8T1IED4-F1
#
_entry.id   AF-A0A8T1IED4-F1
#
_cell.length_a   1.000
_cell.length_b   1.000
_cell.length_c   1.000
_cell.angle_alpha   90.00
_cell.angle_beta   90.00
_cell.angle_gamma   90.00
#
_symmetry.space_group_name_H-M   'P 1'
#
loop_
_entity.id
_entity.type
_entity.pdbx_description
1 polymer ?
#
loop_
_entity_poly.entity_id
_entity_poly.type
_entity_poly.pdbx_seq_one_letter_code
_entity_poly.pdbx_strand_id
1 'polypeptide(L)'
;MAAPLIPSYSAWGRHPCRFMRSNSDIARQLYIRHKAGDSGEQLELNSVPVAVSKRLHPFNIAFNDLPGLVQRAVLWDTGFAISPGNDAVQIRTMKNYSMADIAIPKSDVASVDCSLLNCSQPNDVEAYYTKYCTGYQILNASRCVVDLFEDSGAGSFLGMMWSVGGDPDMTPELRLRDHTWTQDIEEFGGNVTFSVYAVHTVSSENDPAWDVCPSGYASLTVPCHRRDQFSDEYMAANTTVPTGSAWVTTWLEEEFAQSSGFDDILMIPILLSVVIVVGFGWFCWKCIAKRKKEERSTSATAEYDFNSTSHYWGGGTPDMVLRPMMVTSQLSSQLSNLSMQYESAGSNTTLQILLGSEHLQGKHIAFESIIFEKAISKGASGEVWLCGFNGEKVAVKRLLQTKHQKAQHVQAFAEEIELSASLIHPHIVEFIALSEGELRVDVVAKR
;
A
#
# COMPACT_ATOMS: atom_id res chain seq x y z
N MET A 1 -16.10 46.13 35.04
CA MET A 1 -17.18 45.30 34.46
C MET A 1 -17.26 45.60 32.97
N ALA A 2 -16.90 44.63 32.12
CA ALA A 2 -17.26 44.54 30.70
C ALA A 2 -16.59 43.26 30.17
N ALA A 3 -17.37 42.24 29.82
CA ALA A 3 -16.85 41.04 29.16
C ALA A 3 -16.93 41.25 27.63
N PRO A 4 -15.88 40.93 26.84
CA PRO A 4 -16.00 40.83 25.40
C PRO A 4 -16.77 39.56 25.02
N LEU A 5 -17.57 39.66 23.95
CA LEU A 5 -18.48 38.62 23.48
C LEU A 5 -17.71 37.46 22.82
N ILE A 6 -18.19 36.24 23.05
CA ILE A 6 -17.73 35.02 22.36
C ILE A 6 -18.42 34.95 20.99
N PRO A 7 -17.69 34.85 19.86
CA PRO A 7 -18.29 34.45 18.59
C PRO A 7 -18.58 32.95 18.61
N SER A 8 -19.82 32.55 18.29
CA SER A 8 -20.19 31.14 18.19
C SER A 8 -19.54 30.48 16.97
N TYR A 9 -18.59 29.57 17.19
CA TYR A 9 -18.08 28.70 16.14
C TYR A 9 -19.10 27.60 15.82
N SER A 10 -19.96 27.89 14.85
CA SER A 10 -20.74 26.90 14.11
C SER A 10 -20.35 26.97 12.63
N ALA A 11 -20.17 25.79 12.00
CA ALA A 11 -19.82 25.60 10.58
C ALA A 11 -18.38 25.94 10.15
N TRP A 12 -17.46 25.04 10.47
CA TRP A 12 -16.41 24.57 9.54
C TRP A 12 -16.49 23.03 9.63
N GLY A 13 -16.81 22.26 8.59
CA GLY A 13 -16.50 22.45 7.18
C GLY A 13 -15.57 21.29 6.80
N ARG A 14 -16.09 20.24 6.14
CA ARG A 14 -15.27 19.07 5.77
C ARG A 14 -14.21 19.54 4.78
N HIS A 15 -12.94 19.49 5.15
CA HIS A 15 -11.85 19.73 4.22
C HIS A 15 -11.48 18.39 3.53
N PRO A 16 -11.53 18.29 2.19
CA PRO A 16 -11.23 17.06 1.49
C PRO A 16 -9.73 16.75 1.53
N CYS A 17 -9.39 15.45 1.56
CA CYS A 17 -8.00 14.99 1.49
C CYS A 17 -7.39 15.37 0.13
N ARG A 18 -6.32 16.15 0.15
CA ARG A 18 -5.70 16.75 -1.05
C ARG A 18 -4.71 15.78 -1.72
N PHE A 19 -4.75 15.73 -3.05
CA PHE A 19 -3.86 14.97 -3.93
C PHE A 19 -2.37 15.19 -3.62
N MET A 20 -1.59 14.11 -3.45
CA MET A 20 -0.14 14.16 -3.26
C MET A 20 0.58 14.06 -4.61
N ARG A 21 0.85 15.23 -5.20
CA ARG A 21 1.32 15.49 -6.58
C ARG A 21 2.73 14.96 -6.93
N SER A 22 3.41 14.25 -6.03
CA SER A 22 4.82 13.87 -6.15
C SER A 22 5.10 12.36 -6.04
N ASN A 23 4.07 11.53 -5.90
CA ASN A 23 4.18 10.06 -5.95
C ASN A 23 3.35 9.51 -7.13
N SER A 24 3.53 8.23 -7.44
CA SER A 24 2.74 7.54 -8.47
C SER A 24 1.64 6.66 -7.90
N ASP A 25 1.13 6.96 -6.69
CA ASP A 25 -0.03 6.29 -6.10
C ASP A 25 -1.34 6.77 -6.73
N ILE A 26 -1.41 6.65 -8.05
CA ILE A 26 -2.54 7.06 -8.87
C ILE A 26 -3.79 6.26 -8.49
N ALA A 27 -3.64 5.00 -8.06
CA ALA A 27 -4.75 4.20 -7.58
C ALA A 27 -5.40 4.81 -6.33
N ARG A 28 -4.62 5.27 -5.34
CA ARG A 28 -5.15 5.95 -4.14
C ARG A 28 -5.78 7.30 -4.46
N GLN A 29 -5.19 8.05 -5.39
CA GLN A 29 -5.73 9.33 -5.85
C GLN A 29 -7.12 9.12 -6.51
N LEU A 30 -7.23 8.14 -7.41
CA LEU A 30 -8.47 7.76 -8.09
C LEU A 30 -9.53 7.21 -7.12
N TYR A 31 -9.13 6.43 -6.11
CA TYR A 31 -10.02 5.97 -5.02
C TYR A 31 -10.66 7.14 -4.28
N ILE A 32 -9.87 8.15 -3.89
CA ILE A 32 -10.37 9.32 -3.15
C ILE A 32 -11.39 10.09 -4.01
N ARG A 33 -11.13 10.25 -5.31
CA ARG A 33 -12.06 10.93 -6.24
C ARG A 33 -13.34 10.12 -6.50
N HIS A 34 -13.24 8.81 -6.70
CA HIS A 34 -14.40 7.93 -6.80
C HIS A 34 -15.28 8.01 -5.54
N LYS A 35 -14.68 7.99 -4.34
CA LYS A 35 -15.39 8.20 -3.06
C LYS A 35 -16.01 9.59 -2.91
N ALA A 36 -15.54 10.60 -3.64
CA ALA A 36 -16.13 11.93 -3.70
C ALA A 36 -17.32 12.02 -4.69
N GLY A 37 -17.53 10.99 -5.52
CA GLY A 37 -18.62 10.91 -6.52
C GLY A 37 -18.18 11.12 -7.97
N ASP A 38 -16.88 11.29 -8.24
CA ASP A 38 -16.36 11.39 -9.61
C ASP A 38 -16.38 10.02 -10.30
N SER A 39 -16.97 9.94 -11.50
CA SER A 39 -17.00 8.71 -12.31
C SER A 39 -15.83 8.60 -13.30
N GLY A 40 -15.42 9.72 -13.89
CA GLY A 40 -14.44 9.81 -14.97
C GLY A 40 -14.90 9.14 -16.28
N GLU A 41 -14.20 9.43 -17.36
CA GLU A 41 -14.42 8.71 -18.63
C GLU A 41 -13.78 7.32 -18.60
N GLN A 42 -14.51 6.33 -19.11
CA GLN A 42 -14.03 4.96 -19.27
C GLN A 42 -12.82 4.89 -20.22
N LEU A 43 -12.04 3.82 -20.08
CA LEU A 43 -10.85 3.59 -20.89
C LEU A 43 -11.19 2.90 -22.20
N GLU A 44 -10.81 3.54 -23.31
CA GLU A 44 -10.75 2.90 -24.63
C GLU A 44 -9.46 2.06 -24.73
N LEU A 45 -9.60 0.73 -24.66
CA LEU A 45 -8.52 -0.22 -24.85
C LEU A 45 -8.87 -1.18 -25.99
N ASN A 46 -7.90 -1.49 -26.85
CA ASN A 46 -8.06 -2.52 -27.89
C ASN A 46 -8.31 -3.91 -27.28
N SER A 47 -7.71 -4.19 -26.13
CA SER A 47 -7.97 -5.38 -25.33
C SER A 47 -7.63 -5.15 -23.85
N VAL A 48 -8.37 -5.84 -22.95
CA VAL A 48 -8.10 -5.80 -21.50
C VAL A 48 -7.00 -6.84 -21.18
N PRO A 49 -5.92 -6.47 -20.48
CA PRO A 49 -4.84 -7.39 -20.14
C PRO A 49 -5.31 -8.63 -19.38
N VAL A 50 -4.76 -9.79 -19.72
CA VAL A 50 -5.06 -11.07 -19.04
C VAL A 50 -4.79 -10.99 -17.53
N ALA A 51 -3.77 -10.24 -17.11
CA ALA A 51 -3.47 -10.01 -15.69
C ALA A 51 -4.60 -9.27 -14.96
N VAL A 52 -5.16 -8.22 -15.58
CA VAL A 52 -6.31 -7.46 -15.06
C VAL A 52 -7.56 -8.35 -15.01
N SER A 53 -7.90 -9.02 -16.11
CA SER A 53 -9.06 -9.92 -16.15
C SER A 53 -8.95 -11.06 -15.14
N LYS A 54 -7.75 -11.65 -14.95
CA LYS A 54 -7.49 -12.70 -13.95
C LYS A 54 -7.64 -12.18 -12.52
N ARG A 55 -7.32 -10.91 -12.26
CA ARG A 55 -7.48 -10.26 -10.95
C ARG A 55 -8.93 -9.97 -10.62
N LEU A 56 -9.75 -9.62 -11.62
CA LEU A 56 -11.17 -9.30 -11.47
C LEU A 56 -12.08 -10.54 -11.43
N HIS A 57 -11.67 -11.63 -12.09
CA HIS A 57 -12.45 -12.87 -12.19
C HIS A 57 -12.92 -13.47 -10.84
N PRO A 58 -12.13 -13.53 -9.74
CA PRO A 58 -12.59 -14.09 -8.47
C PRO A 58 -13.83 -13.40 -7.87
N PHE A 59 -14.05 -12.14 -8.24
CA PHE A 59 -15.15 -11.30 -7.75
C PHE A 59 -16.32 -11.21 -8.74
N ASN A 60 -16.25 -11.96 -9.85
CA ASN A 60 -17.20 -11.89 -10.97
C ASN A 60 -17.38 -10.46 -11.53
N ILE A 61 -16.28 -9.69 -11.59
CA ILE A 61 -16.27 -8.33 -12.14
C ILE A 61 -15.82 -8.36 -13.61
N ALA A 62 -16.61 -7.76 -14.51
CA ALA A 62 -16.15 -7.43 -15.85
C ALA A 62 -15.50 -6.03 -15.86
N PHE A 63 -14.35 -5.88 -16.51
CA PHE A 63 -13.62 -4.60 -16.55
C PHE A 63 -14.45 -3.45 -17.14
N ASN A 64 -15.27 -3.74 -18.15
CA ASN A 64 -16.10 -2.74 -18.83
C ASN A 64 -17.28 -2.24 -17.99
N ASP A 65 -17.66 -2.97 -16.93
CA ASP A 65 -18.73 -2.58 -16.00
C ASP A 65 -18.22 -1.63 -14.90
N LEU A 66 -16.90 -1.49 -14.76
CA LEU A 66 -16.27 -0.59 -13.78
C LEU A 66 -16.36 0.89 -14.23
N PRO A 67 -16.55 1.84 -13.29
CA PRO A 67 -16.41 3.27 -13.56
C PRO A 67 -15.02 3.63 -14.11
N GLY A 68 -14.92 4.72 -14.88
CA GLY A 68 -13.68 5.10 -15.57
C GLY A 68 -12.49 5.37 -14.63
N LEU A 69 -12.72 5.98 -13.47
CA LEU A 69 -11.65 6.12 -12.46
C LEU A 69 -11.19 4.77 -11.91
N VAL A 70 -12.09 3.81 -11.73
CA VAL A 70 -11.78 2.48 -11.19
C VAL A 70 -11.03 1.65 -12.24
N GLN A 71 -11.45 1.70 -13.51
CA GLN A 71 -10.71 1.10 -14.63
C GLN A 71 -9.24 1.56 -14.67
N ARG A 72 -9.00 2.88 -14.56
CA ARG A 72 -7.67 3.48 -14.51
C ARG A 72 -6.87 3.02 -13.28
N ALA A 73 -7.52 2.98 -12.11
CA ALA A 73 -6.87 2.54 -10.86
C ALA A 73 -6.42 1.08 -10.93
N VAL A 74 -7.28 0.18 -11.41
CA VAL A 74 -6.97 -1.25 -11.56
C VAL A 74 -5.90 -1.47 -12.63
N LEU A 75 -5.98 -0.78 -13.76
CA LEU A 75 -5.00 -0.89 -14.84
C LEU A 75 -3.60 -0.47 -14.34
N TRP A 76 -3.50 0.70 -13.69
CA TRP A 76 -2.26 1.22 -13.14
C TRP A 76 -1.66 0.34 -12.05
N ASP A 77 -2.47 -0.05 -11.05
CA ASP A 77 -2.04 -0.85 -9.89
C ASP A 77 -1.62 -2.28 -10.31
N THR A 78 -2.20 -2.81 -11.39
CA THR A 78 -1.79 -4.08 -12.03
C THR A 78 -0.58 -3.90 -12.98
N GLY A 79 0.00 -2.70 -13.07
CA GLY A 79 1.24 -2.43 -13.78
C GLY A 79 1.08 -2.22 -15.29
N PHE A 80 0.05 -1.51 -15.74
CA PHE A 80 -0.16 -1.21 -17.16
C PHE A 80 -0.35 0.29 -17.42
N ALA A 81 0.11 0.72 -18.60
CA ALA A 81 -0.17 2.03 -19.20
C ALA A 81 -0.55 1.85 -20.68
N ILE A 82 -0.97 2.92 -21.35
CA ILE A 82 -1.70 2.85 -22.63
C ILE A 82 -0.84 3.42 -23.76
N SER A 83 -0.57 2.61 -24.80
CA SER A 83 0.16 3.04 -25.99
C SER A 83 -0.59 4.14 -26.77
N PRO A 84 0.07 4.87 -27.68
CA PRO A 84 -0.60 5.76 -28.61
C PRO A 84 -1.66 5.05 -29.50
N GLY A 85 -1.52 3.73 -29.68
CA GLY A 85 -2.46 2.87 -30.39
C GLY A 85 -3.64 2.35 -29.56
N ASN A 86 -3.78 2.78 -28.29
CA ASN A 86 -4.75 2.27 -27.30
C ASN A 86 -4.54 0.79 -26.87
N ASP A 87 -3.31 0.28 -26.93
CA ASP A 87 -2.94 -1.02 -26.35
C ASP A 87 -2.48 -0.85 -24.90
N ALA A 88 -2.88 -1.76 -24.02
CA ALA A 88 -2.37 -1.81 -22.66
C ALA A 88 -1.01 -2.54 -22.61
N VAL A 89 0.06 -1.79 -22.30
CA VAL A 89 1.45 -2.25 -22.30
C VAL A 89 1.91 -2.48 -20.86
N GLN A 90 2.60 -3.60 -20.62
CA GLN A 90 3.09 -3.98 -19.28
C GLN A 90 4.26 -3.10 -18.85
N ILE A 91 4.10 -2.50 -17.68
CA ILE A 91 5.15 -1.90 -16.86
C ILE A 91 5.64 -2.96 -15.87
N ARG A 92 6.97 -3.08 -15.71
CA ARG A 92 7.62 -3.79 -14.62
C ARG A 92 8.34 -2.79 -13.74
N THR A 93 8.24 -2.96 -12.42
CA THR A 93 8.96 -2.12 -11.47
C THR A 93 10.35 -2.69 -11.23
N MET A 94 11.33 -1.86 -10.92
CA MET A 94 12.59 -2.34 -10.34
C MET A 94 12.30 -2.90 -8.94
N LYS A 95 12.98 -3.98 -8.53
CA LYS A 95 12.58 -4.86 -7.40
C LYS A 95 12.20 -4.21 -6.06
N ASN A 96 12.71 -3.02 -5.76
CA ASN A 96 12.47 -2.31 -4.50
C ASN A 96 11.35 -1.25 -4.58
N TYR A 97 10.62 -1.19 -5.71
CA TYR A 97 9.56 -0.20 -5.94
C TYR A 97 8.24 -0.88 -6.32
N SER A 98 7.13 -0.25 -5.90
CA SER A 98 5.78 -0.59 -6.35
C SER A 98 5.30 0.40 -7.42
N MET A 99 4.14 0.14 -8.04
CA MET A 99 3.51 1.11 -8.96
C MET A 99 3.17 2.46 -8.27
N ALA A 100 3.07 2.50 -6.94
CA ALA A 100 2.91 3.74 -6.16
C ALA A 100 4.21 4.58 -6.05
N ASP A 101 5.37 3.97 -6.31
CA ASP A 101 6.70 4.50 -5.98
C ASP A 101 7.63 4.67 -7.20
N ILE A 102 7.15 4.42 -8.42
CA ILE A 102 7.95 4.58 -9.64
C ILE A 102 8.13 6.04 -10.08
N ALA A 103 7.29 6.97 -9.61
CA ALA A 103 7.58 8.39 -9.72
C ALA A 103 8.93 8.71 -9.07
N ILE A 104 9.82 9.36 -9.82
CA ILE A 104 11.18 9.68 -9.37
C ILE A 104 11.13 11.01 -8.60
N PRO A 105 11.60 11.07 -7.34
CA PRO A 105 11.73 12.31 -6.59
C PRO A 105 12.68 13.30 -7.26
N LYS A 106 12.44 14.59 -7.04
CA LYS A 106 13.30 15.68 -7.53
C LYS A 106 14.77 15.52 -7.11
N SER A 107 15.02 15.00 -5.91
CA SER A 107 16.37 14.70 -5.39
C SER A 107 17.15 13.73 -6.28
N ASP A 108 16.46 12.71 -6.79
CA ASP A 108 17.06 11.58 -7.49
C ASP A 108 17.32 11.97 -8.96
N VAL A 109 16.46 12.81 -9.55
CA VAL A 109 16.74 13.44 -10.86
C VAL A 109 17.89 14.44 -10.77
N ALA A 110 18.01 15.18 -9.66
CA ALA A 110 19.15 16.06 -9.43
C ALA A 110 20.46 15.29 -9.17
N SER A 111 20.40 14.07 -8.61
CA SER A 111 21.60 13.26 -8.32
C SER A 111 22.22 12.58 -9.56
N VAL A 112 21.49 12.54 -10.68
CA VAL A 112 22.00 12.12 -12.00
C VAL A 112 22.43 13.30 -12.88
N ASP A 113 22.74 14.45 -12.26
CA ASP A 113 23.22 15.68 -12.90
C ASP A 113 22.27 16.29 -13.96
N CYS A 114 20.96 16.09 -13.81
CA CYS A 114 19.96 16.70 -14.69
C CYS A 114 19.55 18.09 -14.20
N SER A 115 19.60 19.07 -15.12
CA SER A 115 19.13 20.44 -14.87
C SER A 115 17.61 20.49 -14.91
N LEU A 116 17.01 21.24 -13.98
CA LEU A 116 15.56 21.34 -13.81
C LEU A 116 15.01 22.69 -14.29
N LEU A 117 13.80 22.66 -14.83
CA LEU A 117 12.95 23.83 -15.07
C LEU A 117 11.91 23.90 -13.94
N ASN A 118 11.85 25.04 -13.24
CA ASN A 118 10.80 25.32 -12.24
C ASN A 118 9.62 26.00 -12.94
N CYS A 119 8.41 25.51 -12.70
CA CYS A 119 7.18 26.09 -13.23
C CYS A 119 6.21 26.43 -12.10
N SER A 120 5.71 27.67 -12.06
CA SER A 120 4.61 28.06 -11.17
C SER A 120 3.29 27.43 -11.62
N GLN A 121 2.37 27.21 -10.68
CA GLN A 121 1.07 26.61 -10.93
C GLN A 121 -0.04 27.44 -10.26
N PRO A 122 -1.32 27.34 -10.69
CA PRO A 122 -2.44 28.10 -10.11
C PRO A 122 -2.71 27.94 -8.61
N ASN A 123 -2.04 27.01 -7.93
CA ASN A 123 -2.21 26.70 -6.50
C ASN A 123 -0.99 27.08 -5.64
N ASP A 124 -0.09 27.91 -6.16
CA ASP A 124 1.18 28.36 -5.55
C ASP A 124 2.17 27.23 -5.16
N VAL A 125 1.96 26.00 -5.64
CA VAL A 125 2.93 24.90 -5.53
C VAL A 125 3.81 24.90 -6.78
N GLU A 126 5.13 24.83 -6.63
CA GLU A 126 6.04 24.66 -7.78
C GLU A 126 5.89 23.27 -8.39
N ALA A 127 5.87 23.22 -9.72
CA ALA A 127 6.18 22.02 -10.51
C ALA A 127 7.63 22.05 -10.96
N TYR A 128 8.15 20.87 -11.27
CA TYR A 128 9.51 20.70 -11.78
C TYR A 128 9.50 19.79 -13.00
N TYR A 129 10.32 20.15 -13.99
CA TYR A 129 10.50 19.45 -15.25
C TYR A 129 11.99 19.24 -15.53
N THR A 130 12.31 18.26 -16.37
CA THR A 130 13.68 18.10 -16.91
C THR A 130 13.96 19.17 -17.98
N LYS A 131 15.03 19.95 -17.81
CA LYS A 131 15.50 20.94 -18.80
C LYS A 131 16.67 20.41 -19.62
N TYR A 132 17.78 20.07 -18.97
CA TYR A 132 18.93 19.47 -19.64
C TYR A 132 19.26 18.15 -18.96
N CYS A 133 19.05 17.05 -19.67
CA CYS A 133 19.13 15.69 -19.16
C CYS A 133 19.27 14.74 -20.35
N THR A 134 20.35 13.95 -20.41
CA THR A 134 20.50 12.93 -21.46
C THR A 134 19.65 11.69 -21.16
N GLY A 135 19.41 10.85 -22.17
CA GLY A 135 18.71 9.58 -21.98
C GLY A 135 19.37 8.68 -20.94
N TYR A 136 20.71 8.60 -20.93
CA TYR A 136 21.43 7.81 -19.92
C TYR A 136 21.27 8.35 -18.50
N GLN A 137 21.29 9.67 -18.31
CA GLN A 137 21.14 10.27 -16.98
C GLN A 137 19.76 9.98 -16.40
N ILE A 138 18.68 10.29 -17.12
CA ILE A 138 17.33 10.07 -16.57
C ILE A 138 17.04 8.59 -16.34
N LEU A 139 17.52 7.72 -17.24
CA LEU A 139 17.36 6.27 -17.09
C LEU A 139 18.12 5.72 -15.88
N ASN A 140 19.26 6.29 -15.48
CA ASN A 140 19.92 5.90 -14.22
C ASN A 140 19.09 6.19 -12.97
N ALA A 141 18.10 7.10 -13.04
CA ALA A 141 17.14 7.34 -11.96
C ALA A 141 15.81 6.57 -12.15
N SER A 142 15.58 5.95 -13.31
CA SER A 142 14.33 5.27 -13.65
C SER A 142 14.06 4.02 -12.80
N ARG A 143 12.81 3.92 -12.34
CA ARG A 143 12.34 2.89 -11.40
C ARG A 143 11.48 1.80 -12.07
N CYS A 144 11.37 1.85 -13.39
CA CYS A 144 10.51 0.98 -14.20
C CYS A 144 11.13 0.59 -15.55
N VAL A 145 10.63 -0.51 -16.11
CA VAL A 145 10.92 -1.01 -17.45
C VAL A 145 9.61 -1.35 -18.13
N VAL A 146 9.39 -0.88 -19.36
CA VAL A 146 8.14 -1.03 -20.10
C VAL A 146 8.35 -1.92 -21.32
N ASP A 147 7.39 -2.80 -21.59
CA ASP A 147 7.41 -3.65 -22.80
C ASP A 147 7.39 -2.82 -24.09
N LEU A 148 7.87 -3.42 -25.18
CA LEU A 148 7.93 -2.73 -26.47
C LEU A 148 6.52 -2.40 -26.98
N PHE A 149 6.37 -1.18 -27.46
CA PHE A 149 5.16 -0.69 -28.13
C PHE A 149 5.56 0.19 -29.32
N GLU A 150 4.62 0.40 -30.24
CA GLU A 150 4.83 1.28 -31.39
C GLU A 150 4.37 2.71 -31.09
N ASP A 151 5.20 3.68 -31.44
CA ASP A 151 4.90 5.10 -31.36
C ASP A 151 5.41 5.80 -32.63
N SER A 152 4.51 6.02 -33.58
CA SER A 152 4.84 6.69 -34.85
C SER A 152 5.25 8.16 -34.68
N GLY A 153 4.97 8.76 -33.51
CA GLY A 153 5.40 10.11 -33.14
C GLY A 153 6.70 10.17 -32.34
N ALA A 154 7.40 9.05 -32.11
CA ALA A 154 8.52 8.99 -31.16
C ALA A 154 9.65 9.99 -31.46
N GLY A 155 9.96 10.20 -32.74
CA GLY A 155 11.02 11.11 -33.21
C GLY A 155 10.60 12.58 -33.36
N SER A 156 9.33 12.91 -33.15
CA SER A 156 8.77 14.26 -33.32
C SER A 156 8.05 14.79 -32.07
N PHE A 157 7.84 13.94 -31.07
CA PHE A 157 7.24 14.30 -29.80
C PHE A 157 8.28 14.95 -28.88
N LEU A 158 8.24 16.28 -28.80
CA LEU A 158 9.13 17.08 -27.96
C LEU A 158 8.54 17.30 -26.55
N GLY A 159 7.82 16.32 -26.00
CA GLY A 159 7.26 16.43 -24.65
C GLY A 159 8.33 16.28 -23.56
N MET A 160 7.90 16.23 -22.31
CA MET A 160 8.83 16.13 -21.17
C MET A 160 9.19 14.67 -20.87
N MET A 161 10.44 14.39 -20.50
CA MET A 161 10.87 13.03 -20.14
C MET A 161 10.56 12.68 -18.68
N TRP A 162 10.64 13.69 -17.80
CA TRP A 162 10.26 13.62 -16.40
C TRP A 162 9.64 14.94 -15.97
N SER A 163 8.63 14.86 -15.11
CA SER A 163 8.00 15.98 -14.45
C SER A 163 7.37 15.56 -13.12
N VAL A 164 7.27 16.50 -12.18
CA VAL A 164 6.41 16.38 -10.99
C VAL A 164 5.46 17.57 -10.94
N GLY A 165 4.18 17.27 -10.77
CA GLY A 165 3.07 18.04 -11.30
C GLY A 165 1.79 17.21 -11.31
N GLY A 166 0.65 17.77 -11.72
CA GLY A 166 -0.65 17.08 -11.84
C GLY A 166 -1.77 17.76 -11.08
N ASP A 167 -2.71 18.43 -11.77
CA ASP A 167 -3.95 19.00 -11.21
C ASP A 167 -4.54 18.07 -10.11
N PRO A 168 -4.84 18.53 -8.87
CA PRO A 168 -5.45 17.63 -7.88
C PRO A 168 -6.73 16.96 -8.36
N ASP A 169 -7.42 17.59 -9.31
CA ASP A 169 -8.75 17.21 -9.79
C ASP A 169 -8.73 16.62 -11.22
N MET A 170 -7.56 16.51 -11.90
CA MET A 170 -7.49 15.86 -13.21
C MET A 170 -7.64 14.34 -13.12
N THR A 171 -8.17 13.75 -14.19
CA THR A 171 -8.20 12.31 -14.40
C THR A 171 -6.96 11.90 -15.21
N PRO A 172 -6.00 11.15 -14.65
CA PRO A 172 -4.80 10.77 -15.39
C PRO A 172 -5.11 9.82 -16.56
N GLU A 173 -4.48 10.08 -17.71
CA GLU A 173 -4.64 9.29 -18.93
C GLU A 173 -3.72 8.07 -19.05
N LEU A 174 -2.59 8.06 -18.32
CA LEU A 174 -1.62 6.95 -18.34
C LEU A 174 -1.06 6.66 -19.75
N ARG A 175 -0.81 7.71 -20.55
CA ARG A 175 -0.32 7.59 -21.93
C ARG A 175 1.17 7.28 -21.98
N LEU A 176 1.55 6.25 -22.73
CA LEU A 176 2.93 5.97 -23.07
C LEU A 176 3.38 6.79 -24.28
N ARG A 177 4.59 7.33 -24.19
CA ARG A 177 5.31 7.99 -25.29
C ARG A 177 6.74 7.44 -25.34
N ASP A 178 7.28 7.24 -26.53
CA ASP A 178 8.72 7.03 -26.73
C ASP A 178 9.38 8.38 -27.06
N HIS A 179 10.28 8.84 -26.19
CA HIS A 179 11.12 10.00 -26.48
C HIS A 179 12.39 9.54 -27.18
N THR A 180 12.39 9.57 -28.52
CA THR A 180 13.55 9.18 -29.33
C THR A 180 14.17 10.38 -30.04
N TRP A 181 15.48 10.57 -29.87
CA TRP A 181 16.24 11.60 -30.59
C TRP A 181 17.68 11.15 -30.82
N THR A 182 18.31 11.72 -31.86
CA THR A 182 19.74 11.56 -32.13
C THR A 182 20.47 12.85 -31.81
N GLN A 183 21.59 12.74 -31.09
CA GLN A 183 22.47 13.85 -30.76
C GLN A 183 23.90 13.49 -31.17
N ASP A 184 24.59 14.42 -31.82
CA ASP A 184 26.03 14.28 -32.08
C ASP A 184 26.80 14.62 -30.80
N ILE A 185 27.54 13.65 -30.27
CA ILE A 185 28.32 13.79 -29.03
C ILE A 185 29.72 13.24 -29.31
N GLU A 186 30.69 14.13 -29.53
CA GLU A 186 32.06 13.78 -29.92
C GLU A 186 32.71 12.83 -28.89
N GLU A 187 32.43 13.01 -27.61
CA GLU A 187 32.93 12.18 -26.51
C GLU A 187 32.47 10.71 -26.57
N PHE A 188 31.35 10.43 -27.24
CA PHE A 188 30.84 9.07 -27.49
C PHE A 188 31.13 8.55 -28.91
N GLY A 189 31.93 9.28 -29.69
CA GLY A 189 32.31 8.89 -31.05
C GLY A 189 31.32 9.32 -32.15
N GLY A 190 30.47 10.32 -31.87
CA GLY A 190 29.59 10.95 -32.84
C GLY A 190 28.10 10.80 -32.50
N ASN A 191 27.28 10.52 -33.52
CA ASN A 191 25.82 10.40 -33.37
C ASN A 191 25.39 9.26 -32.43
N VAL A 192 24.83 9.63 -31.27
CA VAL A 192 24.17 8.73 -30.31
C VAL A 192 22.65 8.91 -30.43
N THR A 193 21.91 7.80 -30.59
CA THR A 193 20.45 7.81 -30.52
C THR A 193 19.99 7.36 -29.14
N PHE A 194 19.22 8.21 -28.47
CA PHE A 194 18.53 7.90 -27.22
C PHE A 194 17.09 7.50 -27.51
N SER A 195 16.54 6.65 -26.64
CA SER A 195 15.11 6.32 -26.61
C SER A 195 14.74 6.05 -25.15
N VAL A 196 13.80 6.85 -24.63
CA VAL A 196 13.31 6.77 -23.25
C VAL A 196 11.80 6.69 -23.29
N TYR A 197 11.24 5.58 -22.79
CA TYR A 197 9.80 5.45 -22.65
C TYR A 197 9.35 6.27 -21.44
N ALA A 198 8.21 6.96 -21.54
CA ALA A 198 7.65 7.73 -20.43
C ALA A 198 6.14 7.53 -20.33
N VAL A 199 5.64 7.37 -19.11
CA VAL A 199 4.21 7.44 -18.80
C VAL A 199 3.85 8.88 -18.50
N HIS A 200 2.96 9.45 -19.28
CA HIS A 200 2.36 10.77 -19.12
C HIS A 200 0.97 10.67 -18.52
N THR A 201 0.65 11.59 -17.62
CA THR A 201 -0.70 11.66 -17.02
C THR A 201 -1.69 12.50 -17.82
N VAL A 202 -1.25 13.22 -18.86
CA VAL A 202 -2.08 14.03 -19.79
C VAL A 202 -1.97 13.52 -21.22
N SER A 203 -2.90 13.93 -22.10
CA SER A 203 -2.73 13.79 -23.55
C SER A 203 -1.56 14.61 -24.11
N SER A 204 -1.05 14.21 -25.27
CA SER A 204 0.02 14.91 -26.00
C SER A 204 -0.31 16.36 -26.40
N GLU A 205 -1.60 16.74 -26.41
CA GLU A 205 -2.04 18.12 -26.69
C GLU A 205 -1.90 19.04 -25.46
N ASN A 206 -1.93 18.44 -24.26
CA ASN A 206 -1.85 19.12 -22.98
C ASN A 206 -0.46 19.00 -22.31
N ASP A 207 0.41 18.10 -22.79
CA ASP A 207 1.81 18.04 -22.37
C ASP A 207 2.61 19.20 -23.00
N PRO A 208 3.24 20.09 -22.22
CA PRO A 208 4.01 21.20 -22.78
C PRO A 208 5.27 20.70 -23.50
N ALA A 209 5.64 21.39 -24.58
CA ALA A 209 6.88 21.15 -25.29
C ALA A 209 8.11 21.41 -24.40
N TRP A 210 9.21 20.73 -24.71
CA TRP A 210 10.47 20.81 -23.99
C TRP A 210 10.94 22.25 -23.74
N ASP A 211 11.43 22.49 -22.52
CA ASP A 211 11.78 23.80 -21.96
C ASP A 211 10.63 24.85 -21.88
N VAL A 212 9.37 24.42 -21.99
CA VAL A 212 8.19 25.27 -21.83
C VAL A 212 7.40 24.88 -20.57
N CYS A 213 7.02 25.87 -19.76
CA CYS A 213 6.08 25.66 -18.66
C CYS A 213 4.63 25.63 -19.17
N PRO A 214 3.74 24.80 -18.57
CA PRO A 214 2.32 24.81 -18.90
C PRO A 214 1.68 26.15 -18.50
N SER A 215 0.61 26.53 -19.20
CA SER A 215 -0.20 27.73 -18.86
C SER A 215 -1.16 27.50 -17.68
N GLY A 216 -1.40 26.25 -17.32
CA GLY A 216 -2.26 25.82 -16.20
C GLY A 216 -1.49 25.00 -15.18
N TYR A 217 -2.05 23.85 -14.78
CA TYR A 217 -1.33 22.89 -13.95
C TYR A 217 -0.33 22.08 -14.78
N ALA A 218 0.80 21.71 -14.15
CA ALA A 218 1.67 20.67 -14.68
C ALA A 218 1.01 19.29 -14.65
N SER A 219 1.70 18.33 -15.28
CA SER A 219 1.44 16.90 -15.31
C SER A 219 2.49 16.14 -14.47
N LEU A 220 2.22 14.87 -14.15
CA LEU A 220 3.24 13.89 -13.74
C LEU A 220 3.70 13.10 -14.98
N THR A 221 5.01 12.99 -15.16
CA THR A 221 5.63 12.17 -16.21
C THR A 221 6.71 11.28 -15.61
N VAL A 222 6.58 9.97 -15.81
CA VAL A 222 7.45 8.93 -15.21
C VAL A 222 8.28 8.25 -16.30
N PRO A 223 9.61 8.45 -16.36
CA PRO A 223 10.47 7.79 -17.34
C PRO A 223 10.80 6.36 -16.91
N CYS A 224 10.77 5.46 -17.88
CA CYS A 224 11.07 4.04 -17.77
C CYS A 224 12.06 3.61 -18.85
N HIS A 225 12.81 2.55 -18.57
CA HIS A 225 13.59 1.87 -19.59
C HIS A 225 12.70 1.12 -20.60
N ARG A 226 13.30 0.79 -21.74
CA ARG A 226 12.73 -0.14 -22.72
C ARG A 226 13.09 -1.57 -22.34
N ARG A 227 12.18 -2.51 -22.58
CA ARG A 227 12.39 -3.93 -22.31
C ARG A 227 13.57 -4.55 -23.07
N ASP A 228 13.87 -4.09 -24.28
CA ASP A 228 14.94 -4.61 -25.13
C ASP A 228 16.36 -4.20 -24.70
N GLN A 229 16.48 -3.27 -23.75
CA GLN A 229 17.77 -2.87 -23.16
C GLN A 229 18.35 -3.93 -22.19
N PHE A 230 17.59 -4.97 -21.84
CA PHE A 230 17.95 -5.95 -20.81
C PHE A 230 17.74 -7.40 -21.26
N SER A 231 18.58 -8.31 -20.76
CA SER A 231 18.36 -9.75 -20.93
C SER A 231 17.22 -10.27 -20.05
N ASP A 232 16.70 -11.45 -20.39
CA ASP A 232 15.62 -12.11 -19.64
C ASP A 232 16.07 -12.45 -18.20
N GLU A 233 17.33 -12.83 -18.03
CA GLU A 233 17.94 -13.13 -16.72
C GLU A 233 18.04 -11.86 -15.87
N TYR A 234 18.49 -10.73 -16.45
CA TYR A 234 18.51 -9.45 -15.74
C TYR A 234 17.10 -9.05 -15.31
N MET A 235 16.13 -9.16 -16.21
CA MET A 235 14.74 -8.78 -15.91
C MET A 235 14.13 -9.65 -14.80
N ALA A 236 14.35 -10.96 -14.82
CA ALA A 236 13.94 -11.85 -13.73
C ALA A 236 14.70 -11.60 -12.41
N ALA A 237 15.97 -11.19 -12.49
CA ALA A 237 16.82 -10.92 -11.33
C ALA A 237 16.60 -9.53 -10.71
N ASN A 238 16.14 -8.53 -11.46
CA ASN A 238 16.14 -7.12 -11.05
C ASN A 238 14.76 -6.43 -11.10
N THR A 239 13.75 -7.02 -11.75
CA THR A 239 12.41 -6.43 -11.87
C THR A 239 11.31 -7.30 -11.29
N THR A 240 10.15 -6.68 -11.04
CA THR A 240 8.93 -7.29 -10.55
C THR A 240 7.79 -6.99 -11.54
N VAL A 241 7.02 -8.00 -11.90
CA VAL A 241 5.74 -7.83 -12.62
C VAL A 241 4.67 -7.50 -11.58
N PRO A 242 4.04 -6.31 -11.61
CA PRO A 242 2.99 -5.97 -10.65
C PRO A 242 1.77 -6.87 -10.83
N THR A 243 1.18 -7.32 -9.72
CA THR A 243 -0.07 -8.11 -9.73
C THR A 243 -1.26 -7.36 -9.17
N GLY A 244 -1.09 -6.10 -8.80
CA GLY A 244 -2.02 -5.33 -7.99
C GLY A 244 -1.72 -5.38 -6.50
N SER A 245 -2.04 -4.29 -5.81
CA SER A 245 -1.97 -4.19 -4.35
C SER A 245 -3.14 -4.88 -3.65
N ALA A 246 -2.93 -5.28 -2.40
CA ALA A 246 -3.98 -5.90 -1.59
C ALA A 246 -5.15 -4.94 -1.36
N TRP A 247 -4.89 -3.65 -1.08
CA TRP A 247 -5.94 -2.70 -0.73
C TRP A 247 -6.87 -2.35 -1.90
N VAL A 248 -6.35 -2.23 -3.14
CA VAL A 248 -7.20 -2.06 -4.34
C VAL A 248 -8.03 -3.32 -4.57
N THR A 249 -7.51 -4.49 -4.24
CA THR A 249 -8.24 -5.76 -4.35
C THR A 249 -9.40 -5.82 -3.34
N THR A 250 -9.17 -5.41 -2.09
CA THR A 250 -10.24 -5.27 -1.08
C THR A 250 -11.28 -4.23 -1.50
N TRP A 251 -10.88 -3.08 -2.06
CA TRP A 251 -11.81 -2.08 -2.59
C TRP A 251 -12.71 -2.64 -3.71
N LEU A 252 -12.13 -3.40 -4.64
CA LEU A 252 -12.89 -4.07 -5.69
C LEU A 252 -13.89 -5.08 -5.14
N GLU A 253 -13.48 -5.85 -4.13
CA GLU A 253 -14.34 -6.83 -3.45
C GLU A 253 -15.51 -6.15 -2.73
N GLU A 254 -15.25 -5.09 -1.96
CA GLU A 254 -16.26 -4.40 -1.14
C GLU A 254 -17.32 -3.65 -1.96
N GLU A 255 -16.97 -3.09 -3.12
CA GLU A 255 -17.87 -2.22 -3.89
C GLU A 255 -18.41 -2.82 -5.19
N PHE A 256 -17.68 -3.76 -5.81
CA PHE A 256 -17.98 -4.23 -7.17
C PHE A 256 -18.16 -5.74 -7.28
N ALA A 257 -17.80 -6.53 -6.26
CA ALA A 257 -18.01 -7.97 -6.32
C ALA A 257 -19.49 -8.31 -6.49
N GLN A 258 -19.78 -9.11 -7.51
CA GLN A 258 -21.11 -9.67 -7.69
C GLN A 258 -21.19 -10.94 -6.86
N SER A 259 -22.18 -11.05 -5.97
CA SER A 259 -22.42 -12.27 -5.20
C SER A 259 -22.57 -13.45 -6.15
N SER A 260 -21.68 -14.45 -6.04
CA SER A 260 -21.80 -15.70 -6.79
C SER A 260 -23.17 -16.31 -6.51
N GLY A 261 -24.02 -16.37 -7.54
CA GLY A 261 -25.48 -16.58 -7.42
C GLY A 261 -25.92 -17.96 -6.94
N PHE A 262 -25.55 -18.33 -5.72
CA PHE A 262 -26.36 -19.21 -4.88
C PHE A 262 -27.34 -18.31 -4.13
N ASP A 263 -28.53 -18.16 -4.70
CA ASP A 263 -29.67 -17.53 -4.04
C ASP A 263 -29.83 -18.10 -2.61
N ASP A 264 -29.83 -17.25 -1.58
CA ASP A 264 -30.18 -17.65 -0.21
C ASP A 264 -31.59 -18.30 -0.16
N ILE A 265 -32.43 -17.97 -1.15
CA ILE A 265 -33.76 -18.56 -1.40
C ILE A 265 -33.67 -20.07 -1.64
N LEU A 266 -32.56 -20.62 -2.16
CA LEU A 266 -32.35 -22.05 -2.39
C LEU A 266 -31.99 -22.83 -1.11
N MET A 267 -31.53 -22.16 -0.05
CA MET A 267 -31.30 -22.81 1.26
C MET A 267 -32.60 -23.03 2.04
N ILE A 268 -33.61 -22.18 1.82
CA ILE A 268 -34.94 -22.27 2.45
C ILE A 268 -35.64 -23.63 2.19
N PRO A 269 -35.79 -24.13 0.93
CA PRO A 269 -36.42 -25.42 0.68
C PRO A 269 -35.60 -26.60 1.24
N ILE A 270 -34.27 -26.49 1.27
CA ILE A 270 -33.39 -27.53 1.84
C ILE A 270 -33.63 -27.63 3.35
N LEU A 271 -33.61 -26.52 4.08
CA LEU A 271 -33.88 -26.48 5.52
C LEU A 271 -35.31 -26.97 5.85
N LEU A 272 -36.31 -26.55 5.09
CA LEU A 272 -37.69 -27.03 5.24
C LEU A 272 -37.79 -28.55 5.01
N SER A 273 -37.09 -29.10 4.03
CA SER A 273 -37.09 -30.54 3.75
C SER A 273 -36.52 -31.35 4.92
N VAL A 274 -35.43 -30.88 5.55
CA VAL A 274 -34.81 -31.52 6.72
C VAL A 274 -35.76 -31.49 7.93
N VAL A 275 -36.41 -30.35 8.20
CA VAL A 275 -37.39 -30.22 9.28
C VAL A 275 -38.59 -31.16 9.06
N ILE A 276 -39.08 -31.28 7.83
CA ILE A 276 -40.17 -32.22 7.48
C ILE A 276 -39.72 -33.67 7.70
N VAL A 277 -38.55 -34.08 7.22
CA VAL A 277 -38.04 -35.45 7.38
C VAL A 277 -37.82 -35.81 8.85
N VAL A 278 -37.23 -34.91 9.64
CA VAL A 278 -37.03 -35.13 11.09
C VAL A 278 -38.39 -35.17 11.83
N GLY A 279 -39.33 -34.30 11.47
CA GLY A 279 -40.68 -34.29 12.04
C GLY A 279 -41.48 -35.57 11.73
N PHE A 280 -41.44 -36.04 10.48
CA PHE A 280 -42.05 -37.31 10.08
C PHE A 280 -41.37 -38.51 10.74
N GLY A 281 -40.03 -38.51 10.82
CA GLY A 281 -39.26 -39.53 11.53
C GLY A 281 -39.70 -39.64 13.01
N TRP A 282 -39.75 -38.51 13.71
CA TRP A 282 -40.22 -38.44 15.10
C TRP A 282 -41.67 -38.88 15.27
N PHE A 283 -42.56 -38.46 14.36
CA PHE A 283 -43.98 -38.86 14.36
C PHE A 283 -44.14 -40.37 14.16
N CYS A 284 -43.49 -40.96 13.16
CA CYS A 284 -43.49 -42.40 12.92
C CYS A 284 -42.93 -43.17 14.12
N TRP A 285 -41.83 -42.70 14.73
CA TRP A 285 -41.25 -43.32 15.93
C TRP A 285 -42.22 -43.28 17.11
N LYS A 286 -42.93 -42.17 17.31
CA LYS A 286 -43.95 -42.01 18.37
C LYS A 286 -45.18 -42.90 18.15
N CYS A 287 -45.59 -43.10 16.89
CA CYS A 287 -46.67 -44.04 16.54
C CYS A 287 -46.26 -45.51 16.76
N ILE A 288 -45.04 -45.90 16.40
CA ILE A 288 -44.49 -47.24 16.65
C ILE A 288 -44.32 -47.49 18.15
N ALA A 289 -43.85 -46.49 18.91
CA ALA A 289 -43.72 -46.56 20.36
C ALA A 289 -45.08 -46.68 21.09
N LYS A 290 -46.16 -46.08 20.55
CA LYS A 290 -47.53 -46.30 21.05
C LYS A 290 -48.01 -47.72 20.80
N ARG A 291 -47.87 -48.27 19.58
CA ARG A 291 -48.29 -49.66 19.27
C ARG A 291 -47.57 -50.69 20.14
N LYS A 292 -46.28 -50.51 20.40
CA LYS A 292 -45.51 -51.39 21.33
C LYS A 292 -45.93 -51.31 22.80
N LYS A 293 -46.88 -50.42 23.18
CA LYS A 293 -47.39 -50.30 24.55
C LYS A 293 -48.74 -51.03 24.77
N GLU A 294 -49.37 -51.53 23.71
CA GLU A 294 -50.65 -52.26 23.79
C GLU A 294 -50.49 -53.79 23.70
N GLU A 295 -49.35 -54.29 23.22
CA GLU A 295 -49.06 -55.74 23.06
C GLU A 295 -48.22 -56.35 24.20
N ARG A 296 -48.28 -55.81 25.43
CA ARG A 296 -47.57 -56.38 26.61
C ARG A 296 -48.47 -56.56 27.83
N SER A 297 -49.63 -57.20 27.64
CA SER A 297 -50.59 -57.54 28.72
C SER A 297 -51.29 -58.89 28.55
N THR A 298 -50.66 -59.91 27.95
CA THR A 298 -51.18 -61.30 28.04
C THR A 298 -50.10 -62.37 27.85
N SER A 299 -50.26 -63.46 28.61
CA SER A 299 -49.62 -64.79 28.47
C SER A 299 -48.09 -64.88 28.69
N ALA A 300 -47.72 -65.27 29.91
CA ALA A 300 -46.52 -66.07 30.17
C ALA A 300 -46.87 -67.57 30.11
N THR A 301 -45.89 -68.45 29.78
CA THR A 301 -45.67 -69.81 30.37
C THR A 301 -44.52 -70.56 29.67
N ALA A 302 -43.77 -71.36 30.45
CA ALA A 302 -42.79 -72.43 30.08
C ALA A 302 -41.50 -71.98 29.32
N GLU A 303 -40.27 -72.16 29.86
CA GLU A 303 -39.47 -73.41 30.06
C GLU A 303 -38.91 -74.00 28.74
N TYR A 304 -37.65 -74.48 28.60
CA TYR A 304 -36.55 -74.82 29.54
C TYR A 304 -35.18 -74.74 28.78
N ASP A 305 -34.08 -74.30 29.42
CA ASP A 305 -32.63 -74.62 29.21
C ASP A 305 -31.91 -74.57 27.83
N PHE A 306 -30.56 -74.51 27.71
CA PHE A 306 -29.42 -74.37 28.66
C PHE A 306 -28.14 -73.91 27.90
N ASN A 307 -27.32 -73.02 28.49
CA ASN A 307 -25.89 -73.25 28.84
C ASN A 307 -25.11 -71.92 29.12
N SER A 308 -24.49 -71.82 30.31
CA SER A 308 -23.20 -71.19 30.73
C SER A 308 -22.48 -70.12 29.85
N THR A 309 -21.69 -69.12 30.30
CA THR A 309 -21.17 -68.56 31.59
C THR A 309 -20.41 -67.23 31.26
N SER A 310 -19.92 -66.33 32.14
CA SER A 310 -20.01 -66.10 33.60
C SER A 310 -19.47 -64.70 34.03
N HIS A 311 -20.17 -64.03 34.96
CA HIS A 311 -19.67 -63.34 36.17
C HIS A 311 -18.83 -62.02 36.20
N TYR A 312 -19.42 -61.05 36.95
CA TYR A 312 -18.85 -60.13 37.96
C TYR A 312 -17.87 -59.00 37.55
N TRP A 313 -18.20 -57.71 37.77
CA TRP A 313 -18.10 -56.85 39.00
C TRP A 313 -16.65 -56.42 39.34
N GLY A 314 -16.33 -55.22 39.84
CA GLY A 314 -17.06 -53.95 40.12
C GLY A 314 -16.05 -52.78 39.98
N GLY A 315 -16.38 -51.49 40.02
CA GLY A 315 -17.07 -50.76 41.09
C GLY A 315 -16.04 -49.91 41.89
N GLY A 316 -16.01 -48.58 41.71
CA GLY A 316 -15.12 -47.68 42.47
C GLY A 316 -14.89 -46.29 41.85
N THR A 317 -15.03 -45.24 42.65
CA THR A 317 -14.71 -43.82 42.39
C THR A 317 -13.86 -43.30 43.58
N PRO A 318 -13.42 -42.02 43.67
CA PRO A 318 -12.90 -41.03 42.71
C PRO A 318 -11.47 -40.55 43.10
N ASP A 319 -10.82 -39.59 42.39
CA ASP A 319 -10.25 -38.36 43.01
C ASP A 319 -9.69 -37.29 42.02
N MET A 320 -9.39 -36.09 42.53
CA MET A 320 -8.78 -34.91 41.87
C MET A 320 -7.24 -34.95 41.81
N VAL A 321 -6.60 -34.31 40.80
CA VAL A 321 -5.32 -33.56 40.96
C VAL A 321 -5.18 -32.36 39.99
N LEU A 322 -4.85 -31.21 40.59
CA LEU A 322 -4.17 -29.96 40.17
C LEU A 322 -3.41 -29.80 38.82
N ARG A 323 -3.42 -28.54 38.29
CA ARG A 323 -2.37 -27.95 37.40
C ARG A 323 -1.12 -27.53 38.20
N PRO A 324 0.07 -27.27 37.59
CA PRO A 324 0.40 -25.87 37.19
C PRO A 324 1.27 -25.69 35.93
N MET A 325 1.42 -24.42 35.51
CA MET A 325 2.35 -23.90 34.48
C MET A 325 3.83 -24.03 34.88
N MET A 326 4.73 -23.96 33.89
CA MET A 326 6.09 -23.45 34.08
C MET A 326 6.46 -22.42 33.02
N VAL A 327 7.12 -21.35 33.47
CA VAL A 327 7.84 -20.33 32.69
C VAL A 327 9.31 -20.52 32.99
N THR A 328 10.19 -20.37 32.00
CA THR A 328 11.64 -20.23 32.24
C THR A 328 12.20 -19.06 31.45
N SER A 329 12.72 -18.07 32.18
CA SER A 329 13.58 -17.00 31.71
C SER A 329 15.02 -17.29 32.12
N GLN A 330 15.99 -16.95 31.27
CA GLN A 330 17.44 -16.74 31.51
C GLN A 330 18.16 -16.78 30.14
N LEU A 331 19.26 -16.07 29.88
CA LEU A 331 19.87 -14.92 30.55
C LEU A 331 20.83 -14.26 29.54
N SER A 332 20.92 -12.93 29.56
CA SER A 332 21.90 -12.16 28.79
C SER A 332 23.29 -12.19 29.44
N SER A 333 24.31 -12.64 28.70
CA SER A 333 25.70 -12.17 28.90
C SER A 333 26.62 -12.61 27.76
N GLN A 334 27.10 -11.65 26.95
CA GLN A 334 28.50 -11.49 26.53
C GLN A 334 28.61 -10.35 25.50
N LEU A 335 28.80 -9.12 25.99
CA LEU A 335 29.28 -8.02 25.17
C LEU A 335 30.22 -7.13 25.98
N SER A 336 31.53 -7.33 25.82
CA SER A 336 32.53 -6.33 26.20
C SER A 336 33.90 -6.66 25.58
N ASN A 337 34.19 -6.05 24.43
CA ASN A 337 35.50 -5.42 24.22
C ASN A 337 35.39 -4.38 23.10
N LEU A 338 35.65 -3.11 23.44
CA LEU A 338 35.62 -2.01 22.48
C LEU A 338 36.85 -2.05 21.58
N SER A 339 36.64 -1.78 20.29
CA SER A 339 37.63 -1.10 19.45
C SER A 339 37.10 0.31 19.18
N MET A 340 37.79 1.36 19.65
CA MET A 340 37.44 2.72 19.27
C MET A 340 37.83 2.98 17.82
N GLN A 341 36.85 2.95 16.93
CA GLN A 341 36.93 3.64 15.65
C GLN A 341 35.80 4.67 15.55
N TYR A 342 36.09 5.76 14.85
CA TYR A 342 35.29 6.97 14.82
C TYR A 342 33.98 6.72 14.05
N GLU A 343 32.93 6.28 14.76
CA GLU A 343 31.65 5.96 14.14
C GLU A 343 30.95 7.22 13.62
N SER A 344 30.73 7.23 12.30
CA SER A 344 29.80 8.15 11.63
C SER A 344 28.37 7.91 12.13
N ALA A 345 27.48 8.89 11.94
CA ALA A 345 26.11 8.93 12.46
C ALA A 345 25.11 7.93 11.81
N GLY A 346 25.61 6.80 11.29
CA GLY A 346 24.85 5.74 10.61
C GLY A 346 25.48 4.36 10.83
N SER A 347 25.73 3.97 12.08
CA SER A 347 26.26 2.63 12.42
C SER A 347 25.24 1.52 12.10
N ASN A 348 25.74 0.34 11.71
CA ASN A 348 24.94 -0.83 11.33
C ASN A 348 23.92 -1.19 12.43
N THR A 349 24.34 -1.21 13.70
CA THR A 349 23.48 -1.49 14.87
C THR A 349 22.25 -0.58 14.94
N THR A 350 22.40 0.68 14.56
CA THR A 350 21.30 1.64 14.55
C THR A 350 20.30 1.37 13.43
N LEU A 351 20.79 0.91 12.27
CA LEU A 351 19.96 0.51 11.14
C LEU A 351 19.22 -0.81 11.45
N GLN A 352 19.86 -1.74 12.16
CA GLN A 352 19.25 -3.00 12.63
C GLN A 352 18.09 -2.75 13.60
N ILE A 353 18.19 -1.79 14.53
CA ILE A 353 17.10 -1.46 15.45
C ILE A 353 15.90 -0.90 14.67
N LEU A 354 16.13 0.09 13.80
CA LEU A 354 15.03 0.78 13.09
C LEU A 354 14.35 -0.09 12.02
N LEU A 355 15.09 -0.96 11.33
CA LEU A 355 14.55 -1.83 10.27
C LEU A 355 14.19 -3.26 10.73
N GLY A 356 14.78 -3.72 11.84
CA GLY A 356 14.66 -5.11 12.32
C GLY A 356 13.67 -5.30 13.46
N SER A 357 13.21 -4.23 14.13
CA SER A 357 12.28 -4.35 15.26
C SER A 357 10.86 -4.72 14.80
N GLU A 358 10.30 -5.80 15.36
CA GLU A 358 8.92 -6.24 15.08
C GLU A 358 7.88 -5.17 15.48
N HIS A 359 8.19 -4.33 16.47
CA HIS A 359 7.29 -3.27 16.96
C HIS A 359 7.21 -2.05 16.04
N LEU A 360 8.12 -1.92 15.07
CA LEU A 360 8.17 -0.82 14.08
C LEU A 360 7.62 -1.22 12.71
N GLN A 361 7.40 -2.51 12.45
CA GLN A 361 6.85 -3.00 11.18
C GLN A 361 5.48 -2.36 10.89
N GLY A 362 5.35 -1.75 9.71
CA GLY A 362 4.14 -1.04 9.30
C GLY A 362 3.90 0.32 9.98
N LYS A 363 4.80 0.78 10.87
CA LYS A 363 4.72 2.08 11.54
C LYS A 363 5.57 3.18 10.89
N HIS A 364 6.18 2.92 9.73
CA HIS A 364 6.96 3.93 9.00
C HIS A 364 6.04 4.89 8.24
N ILE A 365 6.27 6.20 8.37
CA ILE A 365 5.50 7.25 7.69
C ILE A 365 6.43 8.26 7.00
N ALA A 366 5.96 8.83 5.89
CA ALA A 366 6.62 9.94 5.22
C ALA A 366 6.71 11.17 6.14
N PHE A 367 7.85 11.86 6.17
CA PHE A 367 8.08 13.01 7.06
C PHE A 367 7.11 14.16 6.75
N GLU A 368 6.74 14.29 5.47
CA GLU A 368 5.81 15.25 4.90
C GLU A 368 4.37 15.06 5.39
N SER A 369 4.05 13.91 5.99
CA SER A 369 2.74 13.67 6.62
C SER A 369 2.58 14.35 7.99
N ILE A 370 3.67 14.89 8.56
CA ILE A 370 3.71 15.52 9.88
C ILE A 370 3.69 17.04 9.72
N ILE A 371 2.62 17.70 10.17
CA ILE A 371 2.48 19.16 10.12
C ILE A 371 3.05 19.76 11.41
N PHE A 372 4.27 20.29 11.37
CA PHE A 372 4.90 20.91 12.55
C PHE A 372 4.27 22.27 12.92
N GLU A 373 3.78 22.41 14.15
CA GLU A 373 3.11 23.63 14.62
C GLU A 373 3.97 24.44 15.60
N LYS A 374 4.46 23.81 16.68
CA LYS A 374 5.13 24.53 17.77
C LYS A 374 6.08 23.64 18.57
N ALA A 375 7.32 24.09 18.78
CA ALA A 375 8.22 23.49 19.76
C ALA A 375 7.63 23.57 21.18
N ILE A 376 7.45 22.43 21.83
CA ILE A 376 6.97 22.29 23.21
C ILE A 376 8.16 22.30 24.19
N SER A 377 9.25 21.61 23.85
CA SER A 377 10.41 21.44 24.73
C SER A 377 11.70 21.18 23.96
N LYS A 378 12.84 21.46 24.60
CA LYS A 378 14.19 21.23 24.11
C LYS A 378 15.06 20.75 25.26
N GLY A 379 15.56 19.52 25.17
CA GLY A 379 16.35 18.86 26.22
C GLY A 379 17.57 18.13 25.66
N ALA A 380 18.33 17.44 26.50
CA ALA A 380 19.57 16.78 26.09
C ALA A 380 19.38 15.66 25.04
N SER A 381 18.19 15.03 25.01
CA SER A 381 17.84 13.92 24.12
C SER A 381 17.13 14.36 22.82
N GLY A 382 16.90 15.66 22.60
CA GLY A 382 16.21 16.16 21.40
C GLY A 382 15.25 17.31 21.66
N GLU A 383 14.44 17.62 20.65
CA GLU A 383 13.37 18.61 20.70
C GLU A 383 12.01 17.92 20.55
N VAL A 384 11.01 18.36 21.31
CA VAL A 384 9.64 17.86 21.25
C VAL A 384 8.75 18.96 20.68
N TRP A 385 7.96 18.61 19.66
CA TRP A 385 7.08 19.50 18.91
C TRP A 385 5.62 19.06 19.05
N LEU A 386 4.71 20.02 18.98
CA LEU A 386 3.30 19.78 18.70
C LEU A 386 3.14 19.76 17.19
N CYS A 387 2.51 18.70 16.67
CA CYS A 387 2.26 18.55 15.25
C CYS A 387 0.84 18.04 14.99
N GLY A 388 0.36 18.24 13.76
CA GLY A 388 -0.80 17.54 13.21
C GLY A 388 -0.39 16.28 12.45
N PHE A 389 -1.06 15.16 12.71
CA PHE A 389 -0.90 13.90 11.97
C PHE A 389 -2.26 13.18 11.91
N ASN A 390 -2.68 12.70 10.73
CA ASN A 390 -3.99 12.06 10.51
C ASN A 390 -5.22 12.83 11.06
N GLY A 391 -5.13 14.16 11.16
CA GLY A 391 -6.18 15.02 11.73
C GLY A 391 -6.15 15.16 13.26
N GLU A 392 -5.28 14.44 13.95
CA GLU A 392 -5.06 14.51 15.40
C GLU A 392 -3.84 15.37 15.77
N LYS A 393 -3.77 15.79 17.04
CA LYS A 393 -2.63 16.52 17.61
C LYS A 393 -1.67 15.53 18.28
N VAL A 394 -0.46 15.44 17.76
CA VAL A 394 0.57 14.49 18.20
C VAL A 394 1.78 15.23 18.77
N ALA A 395 2.51 14.56 19.67
CA ALA A 395 3.80 15.02 20.18
C ALA A 395 4.91 14.34 19.38
N VAL A 396 5.80 15.14 18.81
CA VAL A 396 6.80 14.67 17.84
C VAL A 396 8.19 14.94 18.38
N LYS A 397 8.95 13.88 18.66
CA LYS A 397 10.31 13.98 19.20
C LYS A 397 11.32 13.83 18.06
N ARG A 398 12.19 14.83 17.89
CA ARG A 398 13.25 14.85 16.88
C ARG A 398 14.63 14.96 17.53
N LEU A 399 15.63 14.31 16.94
CA LEU A 399 17.01 14.45 17.40
C LEU A 399 17.51 15.90 17.21
N LEU A 400 18.34 16.37 18.13
CA LEU A 400 18.97 17.68 18.06
C LEU A 400 19.99 17.76 16.91
N GLN A 401 19.73 18.61 15.91
CA GLN A 401 20.71 18.92 14.88
C GLN A 401 21.83 19.83 15.43
N THR A 402 22.94 19.22 15.83
CA THR A 402 24.19 19.90 16.15
C THR A 402 25.27 19.51 15.15
N LYS A 403 26.18 20.44 14.77
CA LYS A 403 27.24 20.21 13.77
C LYS A 403 28.17 19.01 14.05
N HIS A 404 28.13 18.44 15.26
CA HIS A 404 28.80 17.19 15.63
C HIS A 404 27.84 16.27 16.41
N GLN A 405 26.86 15.67 15.74
CA GLN A 405 26.08 14.58 16.34
C GLN A 405 27.00 13.36 16.58
N LYS A 406 27.12 12.93 17.85
CA LYS A 406 27.84 11.70 18.19
C LYS A 406 26.94 10.49 17.92
N ALA A 407 27.48 9.43 17.32
CA ALA A 407 26.75 8.18 17.05
C ALA A 407 26.02 7.62 18.29
N GLN A 408 26.61 7.76 19.49
CA GLN A 408 26.00 7.38 20.77
C GLN A 408 24.62 8.01 21.02
N HIS A 409 24.40 9.28 20.64
CA HIS A 409 23.08 9.93 20.79
C HIS A 409 22.07 9.42 19.74
N VAL A 410 22.57 9.04 18.57
CA VAL A 410 21.77 8.54 17.44
C VAL A 410 21.31 7.10 17.71
N GLN A 411 22.17 6.28 18.33
CA GLN A 411 21.83 4.93 18.78
C GLN A 411 20.86 4.97 19.98
N ALA A 412 21.15 5.75 21.02
CA ALA A 412 20.27 5.86 22.20
C ALA A 412 18.85 6.34 21.84
N PHE A 413 18.71 7.14 20.77
CA PHE A 413 17.41 7.55 20.25
C PHE A 413 16.68 6.43 19.50
N ALA A 414 17.40 5.56 18.77
CA ALA A 414 16.81 4.36 18.16
C ALA A 414 16.35 3.35 19.22
N GLU A 415 17.13 3.16 20.29
CA GLU A 415 16.77 2.34 21.46
C GLU A 415 15.53 2.91 22.19
N GLU A 416 15.39 4.24 22.28
CA GLU A 416 14.20 4.89 22.85
C GLU A 416 12.95 4.71 21.97
N ILE A 417 13.09 4.77 20.65
CA ILE A 417 12.02 4.50 19.67
C ILE A 417 11.51 3.06 19.82
N GLU A 418 12.41 2.08 19.80
CA GLU A 418 12.04 0.65 19.94
C GLU A 418 11.35 0.38 21.29
N LEU A 419 11.90 0.91 22.39
CA LEU A 419 11.29 0.79 23.70
C LEU A 419 9.88 1.42 23.71
N SER A 420 9.71 2.61 23.15
CA SER A 420 8.41 3.30 23.09
C SER A 420 7.40 2.53 22.24
N ALA A 421 7.84 1.96 21.11
CA ALA A 421 7.01 1.13 20.24
C ALA A 421 6.54 -0.18 20.91
N SER A 422 7.33 -0.74 21.84
CA SER A 422 7.01 -1.96 22.59
C SER A 422 5.95 -1.77 23.69
N LEU A 423 5.76 -0.54 24.19
CA LEU A 423 5.01 -0.26 25.42
C LEU A 423 3.52 0.02 25.18
N ILE A 424 2.70 -1.03 25.19
CA ILE A 424 1.24 -0.93 25.08
C ILE A 424 0.59 -1.01 26.47
N HIS A 425 0.18 0.13 27.05
CA HIS A 425 -0.47 0.17 28.37
C HIS A 425 -1.42 1.37 28.54
N PRO A 426 -2.59 1.23 29.21
CA PRO A 426 -3.59 2.29 29.40
C PRO A 426 -3.15 3.53 30.20
N HIS A 427 -1.92 3.57 30.72
CA HIS A 427 -1.32 4.73 31.41
C HIS A 427 0.07 5.12 30.87
N ILE A 428 0.50 4.54 29.75
CA ILE A 428 1.71 4.93 29.04
C ILE A 428 1.30 5.65 27.76
N VAL A 429 2.19 6.50 27.25
CA VAL A 429 1.98 7.30 26.04
C VAL A 429 2.15 6.39 24.82
N GLU A 430 1.27 6.51 23.82
CA GLU A 430 1.22 5.57 22.70
C GLU A 430 2.16 5.98 21.56
N PHE A 431 2.99 5.04 21.10
CA PHE A 431 3.82 5.21 19.91
C PHE A 431 3.01 4.93 18.64
N ILE A 432 2.82 5.96 17.82
CA ILE A 432 2.06 5.88 16.57
C ILE A 432 2.96 5.42 15.43
N ALA A 433 4.05 6.16 15.19
CA ALA A 433 4.80 6.06 13.95
C ALA A 433 6.25 6.58 14.04
N LEU A 434 7.11 6.05 13.17
CA LEU A 434 8.48 6.49 12.92
C LEU A 434 8.56 7.18 11.55
N SER A 435 9.36 8.23 11.43
CA SER A 435 9.69 8.83 10.15
C SER A 435 11.19 8.95 9.91
N GLU A 436 11.60 8.63 8.68
CA GLU A 436 12.99 8.64 8.21
C GLU A 436 13.21 9.72 7.14
N GLY A 437 14.11 10.66 7.42
CA GLY A 437 14.51 11.77 6.55
C GLY A 437 15.73 12.51 7.14
N GLU A 438 15.97 13.77 6.77
CA GLU A 438 17.01 14.64 7.40
C GLU A 438 16.83 14.82 8.92
N LEU A 439 15.67 14.42 9.43
CA LEU A 439 15.31 14.36 10.83
C LEU A 439 14.83 12.93 11.10
N ARG A 440 15.46 12.24 12.06
CA ARG A 440 14.86 11.04 12.64
C ARG A 440 13.81 11.48 13.65
N VAL A 441 12.59 10.99 13.47
CA VAL A 441 11.42 11.55 14.12
C VAL A 441 10.51 10.44 14.64
N ASP A 442 10.27 10.48 15.95
CA ASP A 442 9.29 9.65 16.66
C ASP A 442 7.98 10.45 16.79
N VAL A 443 6.85 9.82 16.43
CA VAL A 443 5.50 10.38 16.57
C VAL A 443 4.73 9.65 17.68
N VAL A 444 4.51 10.38 18.76
CA VAL A 444 3.92 9.91 20.01
C VAL A 444 2.56 10.59 20.24
N ALA A 445 1.49 9.81 20.45
CA ALA A 445 0.15 10.34 20.71
C ALA A 445 0.07 10.93 22.12
N LYS A 446 -0.43 12.16 22.28
CA LYS A 446 -0.77 12.67 23.63
C LYS A 446 -2.22 12.32 23.96
N ARG A 447 -2.46 11.78 25.16
CA ARG A 447 -3.80 11.75 25.78
C ARG A 447 -4.19 13.10 26.37
#